data_AF-A0A2S0NJP9-F1
#
_entry.id   AF-A0A2S0NJP9-F1
#
_cell.length_a   1.000
_cell.length_b   1.000
_cell.length_c   1.000
_cell.angle_alpha   90.00
_cell.angle_beta   90.00
_cell.angle_gamma   90.00
#
_symmetry.space_group_name_H-M   'P 1'
#
loop_
_entity.id
_entity.type
_entity.pdbx_description
1 polymer ?
#
loop_
_entity_poly.entity_id
_entity_poly.type
_entity_poly.pdbx_seq_one_letter_code
_entity_poly.pdbx_strand_id
1 'polypeptide(L)'
;MKLLDKLSKKPQYQTHAKITEFVFNNDKERAMYEEYKQLKGEEIHFYVAEHIQSNKYIEVAAAIQYDLRLKYILYRYVCFYEEWIRAILMNCNIKNVDFFLYKSVTLGDIQQLYFKNFKQIQEQKPDLKMISGNQFDSVRRLRNDVSHFKFLIFEMYDQSVRNIKTLQAVIPEHYMENLKKDINNCTSDWPLPSGLKITI
;
A
#
# COMPACT_ATOMS: atom_id res chain seq x y z
N MET A 1 -16.06 -21.12 25.38
CA MET A 1 -15.22 -20.05 25.96
C MET A 1 -13.72 -20.26 25.65
N LYS A 2 -13.34 -20.56 24.39
CA LYS A 2 -11.93 -20.87 24.00
C LYS A 2 -11.54 -20.34 22.60
N LEU A 3 -12.25 -19.33 22.09
CA LEU A 3 -12.02 -18.76 20.76
C LEU A 3 -11.61 -17.27 20.77
N LEU A 4 -11.69 -16.59 21.93
CA LEU A 4 -11.34 -15.18 22.06
C LEU A 4 -9.86 -14.93 22.44
N ASP A 5 -9.16 -15.93 22.96
CA ASP A 5 -7.75 -15.78 23.39
C ASP A 5 -6.71 -15.88 22.26
N LYS A 6 -7.13 -16.16 21.03
CA LYS A 6 -6.20 -16.23 19.87
C LYS A 6 -6.10 -14.94 19.06
N LEU A 7 -6.79 -13.87 19.46
CA LEU A 7 -6.84 -12.60 18.71
C LEU A 7 -6.15 -11.39 19.37
N SER A 8 -5.40 -11.56 20.47
CA SER A 8 -4.83 -10.41 21.20
C SER A 8 -3.30 -10.30 21.21
N LYS A 9 -2.56 -11.03 20.35
CA LYS A 9 -1.15 -10.67 20.14
C LYS A 9 -1.08 -9.45 19.23
N LYS A 10 -1.22 -8.26 19.82
CA LYS A 10 -0.72 -7.02 19.22
C LYS A 10 0.71 -7.31 18.71
N PRO A 11 1.08 -6.86 17.50
CA PRO A 11 2.48 -6.98 17.07
C PRO A 11 3.36 -6.44 18.19
N GLN A 12 4.41 -7.19 18.56
CA GLN A 12 5.40 -6.72 19.51
C GLN A 12 6.07 -5.52 18.86
N TYR A 13 5.66 -4.32 19.28
CA TYR A 13 6.33 -3.07 18.91
C TYR A 13 7.77 -3.18 19.42
N GLN A 14 8.74 -3.13 18.51
CA GLN A 14 10.13 -2.97 18.90
C GLN A 14 10.23 -1.64 19.63
N THR A 15 10.65 -1.66 20.90
CA THR A 15 10.86 -0.43 21.67
C THR A 15 12.15 0.20 21.18
N HIS A 16 11.99 1.14 20.25
CA HIS A 16 13.03 2.02 19.76
C HIS A 16 13.46 3.01 20.85
N ALA A 17 14.71 3.47 20.80
CA ALA A 17 15.16 4.55 21.68
C ALA A 17 14.27 5.78 21.45
N LYS A 18 13.72 6.34 22.54
CA LYS A 18 12.79 7.47 22.47
C LYS A 18 13.51 8.72 21.99
N ILE A 19 12.98 9.36 20.95
CA ILE A 19 13.48 10.65 20.45
C ILE A 19 12.54 11.75 20.97
N THR A 20 13.11 12.79 21.58
CA THR A 20 12.34 13.88 22.21
C THR A 20 12.57 15.24 21.56
N GLU A 21 13.57 15.36 20.70
CA GLU A 21 13.92 16.62 20.03
C GLU A 21 14.46 16.36 18.63
N PHE A 22 14.25 17.33 17.75
CA PHE A 22 14.74 17.31 16.37
C PHE A 22 15.93 18.25 16.17
N VAL A 23 16.90 17.78 15.39
CA VAL A 23 18.00 18.58 14.85
C VAL A 23 17.61 19.06 13.45
N PHE A 24 17.71 20.37 13.25
CA PHE A 24 17.42 21.04 11.98
C PHE A 24 18.71 21.61 11.38
N ASN A 25 18.90 21.49 10.07
CA ASN A 25 20.08 22.05 9.39
C ASN A 25 19.98 23.57 9.17
N ASN A 26 18.76 24.12 9.11
CA ASN A 26 18.51 25.54 8.89
C ASN A 26 17.09 25.96 9.32
N ASP A 27 16.83 27.26 9.35
CA ASP A 27 15.53 27.82 9.77
C ASP A 27 14.38 27.45 8.83
N LYS A 28 14.65 27.22 7.55
CA LYS A 28 13.64 26.76 6.58
C LYS A 28 13.15 25.35 6.93
N GLU A 29 14.07 24.48 7.32
CA GLU A 29 13.76 23.12 7.77
C GLU A 29 12.97 23.14 9.08
N ARG A 30 13.33 24.02 10.02
CA ARG A 30 12.55 24.24 11.25
C ARG A 30 11.13 24.74 10.95
N ALA A 31 11.00 25.73 10.06
CA ALA A 31 9.69 26.25 9.65
C ALA A 31 8.82 25.17 8.99
N MET A 32 9.43 24.30 8.17
CA MET A 32 8.77 23.13 7.60
C MET A 32 8.23 22.20 8.70
N TYR A 33 9.01 21.91 9.74
CA TYR A 33 8.52 21.12 10.87
C TYR A 33 7.34 21.76 11.59
N GLU A 34 7.43 23.06 11.90
CA GLU A 34 6.36 23.78 12.57
C GLU A 34 5.04 23.76 11.79
N GLU A 35 5.11 23.84 10.46
CA GLU A 35 3.95 23.69 9.58
C GLU A 35 3.40 22.25 9.60
N TYR A 36 4.25 21.26 9.28
CA TYR A 36 3.79 19.88 9.07
C TYR A 36 3.37 19.17 10.35
N LYS A 37 3.94 19.53 11.52
CA LYS A 37 3.51 18.93 12.79
C LYS A 37 2.05 19.28 13.13
N GLN A 38 1.55 20.43 12.66
CA GLN A 38 0.13 20.79 12.80
C GLN A 38 -0.76 20.01 11.83
N LEU A 39 -0.26 19.72 10.62
CA LEU A 39 -1.02 19.02 9.57
C LEU A 39 -1.05 17.49 9.73
N LYS A 40 0.02 16.91 10.28
CA LYS A 40 0.22 15.46 10.40
C LYS A 40 0.20 14.96 11.84
N GLY A 41 0.32 15.86 12.82
CA GLY A 41 0.50 15.52 14.22
C GLY A 41 1.98 15.32 14.56
N GLU A 42 2.41 15.95 15.65
CA GLU A 42 3.78 15.84 16.17
C GLU A 42 4.19 14.40 16.48
N GLU A 43 3.26 13.60 17.04
CA GLU A 43 3.52 12.19 17.36
C GLU A 43 3.93 11.35 16.14
N ILE A 44 3.40 11.66 14.95
CA ILE A 44 3.79 10.95 13.72
C ILE A 44 5.27 11.20 13.40
N HIS A 45 5.75 12.43 13.58
CA HIS A 45 7.14 12.77 13.32
C HIS A 45 8.07 12.02 14.26
N PHE A 46 7.76 11.99 15.57
CA PHE A 46 8.56 11.24 16.55
C PHE A 46 8.48 9.73 16.32
N TYR A 47 7.30 9.21 16.01
CA TYR A 47 7.13 7.80 15.64
C TYR A 47 8.03 7.41 14.46
N VAL A 48 8.07 8.23 13.40
CA VAL A 48 8.96 8.00 12.25
C VAL A 48 10.42 8.08 12.68
N ALA A 49 10.79 9.10 13.45
CA ALA A 49 12.14 9.31 13.95
C ALA A 49 12.66 8.08 14.72
N GLU A 50 11.81 7.54 15.59
CA GLU A 50 12.08 6.33 16.36
C GLU A 50 12.24 5.12 15.42
N HIS A 51 11.41 4.95 14.40
CA HIS A 51 11.55 3.83 13.47
C HIS A 51 12.84 3.90 12.62
N ILE A 52 13.23 5.10 12.20
CA ILE A 52 14.46 5.30 11.40
C ILE A 52 15.70 5.51 12.25
N GLN A 53 15.56 5.54 13.59
CA GLN A 53 16.63 5.81 14.56
C GLN A 53 17.41 7.10 14.24
N SER A 54 16.71 8.18 13.90
CA SER A 54 17.33 9.47 13.55
C SER A 54 16.53 10.65 14.10
N ASN A 55 17.23 11.56 14.77
CA ASN A 55 16.69 12.84 15.22
C ASN A 55 16.91 13.98 14.22
N LYS A 56 17.48 13.71 13.04
CA LYS A 56 17.62 14.70 11.97
C LYS A 56 16.29 14.84 11.25
N TYR A 57 15.67 16.00 11.34
CA TYR A 57 14.33 16.18 10.80
C TYR A 57 14.25 15.99 9.28
N ILE A 58 15.29 16.35 8.54
CA ILE A 58 15.32 16.15 7.08
C ILE A 58 15.17 14.67 6.67
N GLU A 59 15.72 13.74 7.45
CA GLU A 59 15.62 12.29 7.20
C GLU A 59 14.22 11.78 7.56
N VAL A 60 13.63 12.30 8.64
CA VAL A 60 12.23 12.05 9.05
C VAL A 60 11.26 12.54 7.98
N ALA A 61 11.44 13.77 7.52
CA ALA A 61 10.64 14.37 6.47
C ALA A 61 10.76 13.58 5.16
N ALA A 62 11.99 13.15 4.80
CA ALA A 62 12.24 12.29 3.64
C ALA A 62 11.48 10.96 3.72
N ALA A 63 11.51 10.29 4.88
CA ALA A 63 10.79 9.04 5.09
C ALA A 63 9.26 9.21 4.96
N ILE A 64 8.69 10.25 5.57
CA ILE A 64 7.25 10.57 5.46
C ILE A 64 6.86 10.86 4.01
N GLN A 65 7.64 11.68 3.31
CA GLN A 65 7.37 12.04 1.92
C GLN A 65 7.51 10.84 0.98
N TYR A 66 8.52 10.00 1.20
CA TYR A 66 8.72 8.76 0.46
C TYR A 66 7.53 7.81 0.62
N ASP A 67 7.13 7.52 1.86
CA ASP A 67 5.99 6.64 2.14
C ASP A 67 4.68 7.21 1.57
N LEU A 68 4.50 8.54 1.61
CA LEU A 68 3.34 9.20 1.01
C LEU A 68 3.33 9.06 -0.52
N ARG A 69 4.44 9.35 -1.18
CA ARG A 69 4.57 9.22 -2.64
C ARG A 69 4.36 7.78 -3.10
N LEU A 70 4.91 6.83 -2.36
CA LEU A 70 4.73 5.40 -2.59
C LEU A 70 3.24 5.03 -2.56
N LYS A 71 2.50 5.48 -1.55
CA LYS A 71 1.05 5.25 -1.46
C LYS A 71 0.28 5.82 -2.64
N TYR A 72 0.61 7.02 -3.13
CA TYR A 72 -0.04 7.59 -4.31
C TYR A 72 0.21 6.79 -5.58
N ILE A 73 1.45 6.33 -5.78
CA ILE A 73 1.79 5.44 -6.91
C ILE A 73 0.94 4.17 -6.82
N LEU A 74 0.98 3.50 -5.66
CA LEU A 74 0.27 2.24 -5.43
C LEU A 74 -1.24 2.39 -5.55
N TYR A 75 -1.81 3.50 -5.09
CA TYR A 75 -3.24 3.78 -5.22
C TYR A 75 -3.70 3.71 -6.68
N ARG A 76 -2.95 4.28 -7.62
CA ARG A 76 -3.27 4.21 -9.07
C ARG A 76 -3.33 2.77 -9.57
N TYR A 77 -2.34 1.95 -9.23
CA TYR A 77 -2.27 0.56 -9.70
C TYR A 77 -3.29 -0.35 -9.01
N VAL A 78 -3.61 -0.08 -7.74
CA VAL A 78 -4.69 -0.76 -7.03
C VAL A 78 -6.04 -0.43 -7.65
N CYS A 79 -6.35 0.85 -7.91
CA CYS A 79 -7.57 1.25 -8.60
C CYS A 79 -7.68 0.61 -9.99
N PHE A 80 -6.60 0.65 -10.75
CA PHE A 80 -6.52 -0.03 -12.05
C PHE A 80 -6.80 -1.53 -11.93
N TYR A 81 -6.21 -2.22 -10.94
CA TYR A 81 -6.51 -3.63 -10.67
C TYR A 81 -8.00 -3.84 -10.39
N GLU A 82 -8.62 -3.03 -9.52
CA GLU A 82 -10.05 -3.15 -9.22
C GLU A 82 -10.93 -2.95 -10.47
N GLU A 83 -10.64 -1.93 -11.27
CA GLU A 83 -11.36 -1.65 -12.51
C GLU A 83 -11.19 -2.77 -13.55
N TRP A 84 -9.98 -3.31 -13.67
CA TRP A 84 -9.70 -4.42 -14.57
C TRP A 84 -10.46 -5.68 -14.19
N ILE A 85 -10.59 -6.01 -12.90
CA ILE A 85 -11.44 -7.14 -12.47
C ILE A 85 -12.91 -6.87 -12.81
N ARG A 86 -13.41 -5.64 -12.60
CA ARG A 86 -14.80 -5.28 -12.99
C ARG A 86 -14.99 -5.46 -14.50
N ALA A 87 -14.03 -5.02 -15.31
CA ALA A 87 -14.05 -5.23 -16.76
C ALA A 87 -14.03 -6.72 -17.14
N ILE A 88 -13.31 -7.57 -16.40
CA ILE A 88 -13.38 -9.02 -16.59
C ILE A 88 -14.80 -9.53 -16.36
N LEU A 89 -15.41 -9.16 -15.23
CA LEU A 89 -16.78 -9.58 -14.89
C LEU A 89 -17.82 -9.08 -15.91
N MET A 90 -17.65 -7.86 -16.43
CA MET A 90 -18.52 -7.30 -17.48
C MET A 90 -18.37 -8.03 -18.80
N ASN A 91 -17.14 -8.18 -19.29
CA ASN A 91 -16.89 -8.80 -20.59
C ASN A 91 -17.24 -10.29 -20.60
N CYS A 92 -17.27 -10.94 -19.43
CA CYS A 92 -17.71 -12.33 -19.29
C CYS A 92 -19.23 -12.47 -19.05
N ASN A 93 -20.00 -11.39 -19.18
CA ASN A 93 -21.46 -11.35 -18.98
C ASN A 93 -21.91 -11.79 -17.56
N ILE A 94 -21.08 -11.58 -16.54
CA ILE A 94 -21.41 -11.95 -15.14
C ILE A 94 -22.22 -10.85 -14.46
N LYS A 95 -21.83 -9.59 -14.68
CA LYS A 95 -22.53 -8.37 -14.23
C LYS A 95 -22.40 -7.29 -15.29
N ASN A 96 -23.42 -6.44 -15.44
CA ASN A 96 -23.38 -5.32 -16.37
C ASN A 96 -22.80 -4.05 -15.71
N VAL A 97 -22.67 -2.99 -16.51
CA VAL A 97 -22.16 -1.69 -16.05
C VAL A 97 -23.02 -1.09 -14.94
N ASP A 98 -24.35 -1.20 -15.02
CA ASP A 98 -25.28 -0.66 -14.02
C ASP A 98 -25.05 -1.25 -12.62
N PHE A 99 -24.69 -2.53 -12.54
CA PHE A 99 -24.35 -3.18 -11.29
C PHE A 99 -23.17 -2.48 -10.60
N PHE A 100 -22.16 -2.04 -11.36
CA PHE A 100 -20.97 -1.40 -10.80
C PHE A 100 -21.12 0.12 -10.61
N LEU A 101 -21.98 0.78 -11.39
CA LEU A 101 -22.23 2.22 -11.26
C LEU A 101 -23.18 2.55 -10.11
N TYR A 102 -24.24 1.76 -9.92
CA TYR A 102 -25.34 2.15 -9.03
C TYR A 102 -25.37 1.38 -7.72
N LYS A 103 -24.65 0.25 -7.61
CA LYS A 103 -24.55 -0.48 -6.34
C LYS A 103 -23.25 -0.14 -5.63
N SER A 104 -23.33 -0.02 -4.31
CA SER A 104 -22.15 0.04 -3.45
C SER A 104 -21.50 -1.34 -3.39
N VAL A 105 -20.63 -1.65 -4.35
CA VAL A 105 -19.92 -2.94 -4.45
C VAL A 105 -18.53 -2.79 -3.84
N THR A 106 -18.22 -3.58 -2.83
CA THR A 106 -16.88 -3.60 -2.21
C THR A 106 -15.91 -4.48 -3.02
N LEU A 107 -14.61 -4.33 -2.79
CA LEU A 107 -13.61 -5.25 -3.36
C LEU A 107 -13.83 -6.71 -2.91
N GLY A 108 -14.38 -6.92 -1.71
CA GLY A 108 -14.75 -8.24 -1.22
C GLY A 108 -15.90 -8.86 -2.03
N ASP A 109 -16.90 -8.05 -2.40
CA ASP A 109 -18.00 -8.52 -3.25
C ASP A 109 -17.51 -8.87 -4.66
N ILE A 110 -16.60 -8.06 -5.22
CA ILE A 110 -15.94 -8.32 -6.51
C ILE A 110 -15.16 -9.64 -6.46
N GLN A 111 -14.41 -9.87 -5.38
CA GLN A 111 -13.65 -11.11 -5.16
C GLN A 111 -14.58 -12.34 -5.13
N GLN A 112 -15.69 -12.26 -4.39
CA GLN A 112 -16.68 -13.34 -4.32
C GLN A 112 -17.31 -13.61 -5.69
N LEU A 113 -17.68 -12.57 -6.44
CA LEU A 113 -18.21 -12.71 -7.80
C LEU A 113 -17.20 -13.36 -8.74
N TYR A 114 -15.94 -12.95 -8.69
CA TYR A 114 -14.87 -13.52 -9.49
C TYR A 114 -14.73 -15.03 -9.23
N PHE A 115 -14.61 -15.45 -7.97
CA PHE A 115 -14.43 -16.86 -7.63
C PHE A 115 -15.68 -17.71 -7.86
N LYS A 116 -16.87 -17.18 -7.61
CA LYS A 116 -18.13 -17.88 -7.90
C LYS A 116 -18.26 -18.22 -9.39
N ASN A 117 -17.73 -17.38 -10.27
CA ASN A 117 -17.84 -17.53 -11.72
C ASN A 117 -16.50 -17.91 -12.37
N PHE A 118 -15.56 -18.48 -11.61
CA PHE A 118 -14.20 -18.79 -12.07
C PHE A 118 -14.18 -19.59 -13.37
N LYS A 119 -15.01 -20.65 -13.48
CA LYS A 119 -15.09 -21.51 -14.66
C LYS A 119 -15.55 -20.73 -15.90
N GLN A 120 -16.61 -19.95 -15.77
CA GLN A 120 -17.14 -19.12 -16.85
C GLN A 120 -16.11 -18.10 -17.34
N ILE A 121 -15.37 -17.47 -16.42
CA ILE A 121 -14.29 -16.53 -16.78
C ILE A 121 -13.20 -17.26 -17.56
N GLN A 122 -12.77 -18.42 -17.07
CA GLN A 122 -11.71 -19.22 -17.70
C GLN A 122 -12.11 -19.73 -19.09
N GLU A 123 -13.36 -20.16 -19.27
CA GLU A 123 -13.90 -20.63 -20.56
C GLU A 123 -13.98 -19.49 -21.59
N GLN A 124 -14.40 -18.29 -21.17
CA GLN A 124 -14.53 -17.14 -22.08
C GLN A 124 -13.22 -16.38 -22.30
N LYS A 125 -12.24 -16.55 -21.40
CA LYS A 125 -10.91 -15.92 -21.48
C LYS A 125 -9.82 -16.95 -21.14
N PRO A 126 -9.55 -17.92 -22.03
CA PRO A 126 -8.60 -19.00 -21.76
C PRO A 126 -7.16 -18.50 -21.53
N ASP A 127 -6.78 -17.39 -22.16
CA ASP A 127 -5.44 -16.79 -22.00
C ASP A 127 -5.30 -15.91 -20.76
N LEU A 128 -6.41 -15.65 -20.04
CA LEU A 128 -6.35 -14.86 -18.81
C LEU A 128 -5.66 -15.67 -17.72
N LYS A 129 -4.51 -15.16 -17.25
CA LYS A 129 -3.87 -15.67 -16.04
C LYS A 129 -4.78 -15.48 -14.83
N MET A 130 -5.40 -16.58 -14.38
CA MET A 130 -6.36 -16.55 -13.28
C MET A 130 -5.68 -16.20 -11.96
N ILE A 131 -6.34 -15.36 -11.17
CA ILE A 131 -5.86 -14.90 -9.86
C ILE A 131 -6.31 -15.88 -8.78
N SER A 132 -5.38 -16.32 -7.94
CA SER A 132 -5.68 -17.17 -6.77
C SER A 132 -6.25 -16.37 -5.59
N GLY A 133 -6.94 -17.06 -4.67
CA GLY A 133 -7.48 -16.44 -3.45
C GLY A 133 -6.41 -15.70 -2.63
N ASN A 134 -5.24 -16.33 -2.45
CA ASN A 134 -4.12 -15.73 -1.72
C ASN A 134 -3.60 -14.45 -2.39
N GLN A 135 -3.52 -14.42 -3.73
CA GLN A 135 -3.11 -13.23 -4.45
C GLN A 135 -4.12 -12.09 -4.30
N PHE A 136 -5.41 -12.40 -4.42
CA PHE A 136 -6.49 -11.44 -4.23
C PHE A 136 -6.46 -10.84 -2.81
N ASP A 137 -6.26 -11.69 -1.79
CA ASP A 137 -6.16 -11.25 -0.40
C ASP A 137 -4.93 -10.38 -0.14
N SER A 138 -3.80 -10.67 -0.76
CA SER A 138 -2.59 -9.83 -0.68
C SER A 138 -2.83 -8.44 -1.28
N VAL A 139 -3.46 -8.36 -2.46
CA VAL A 139 -3.81 -7.06 -3.08
C VAL A 139 -4.85 -6.32 -2.26
N ARG A 140 -5.86 -7.00 -1.71
CA ARG A 140 -6.87 -6.40 -0.82
C ARG A 140 -6.25 -5.83 0.46
N ARG A 141 -5.28 -6.52 1.06
CA ARG A 141 -4.52 -6.00 2.21
C ARG A 141 -3.76 -4.73 1.83
N LEU A 142 -3.00 -4.77 0.74
CA LEU A 142 -2.28 -3.59 0.23
C LEU A 142 -3.21 -2.41 -0.01
N ARG A 143 -4.34 -2.65 -0.69
CA ARG A 143 -5.36 -1.64 -0.95
C ARG A 143 -5.87 -1.00 0.34
N ASN A 144 -6.12 -1.80 1.37
CA ASN A 144 -6.55 -1.28 2.67
C ASN A 144 -5.46 -0.48 3.37
N ASP A 145 -4.20 -0.92 3.32
CA ASP A 145 -3.10 -0.18 3.94
C ASP A 145 -2.85 1.16 3.23
N VAL A 146 -2.90 1.18 1.90
CA VAL A 146 -2.81 2.39 1.08
C VAL A 146 -3.99 3.33 1.34
N SER A 147 -5.23 2.83 1.34
CA SER A 147 -6.44 3.67 1.48
C SER A 147 -6.58 4.28 2.88
N HIS A 148 -6.08 3.61 3.91
CA HIS A 148 -6.06 4.12 5.28
C HIS A 148 -4.75 4.86 5.62
N PHE A 149 -3.92 5.15 4.62
CA PHE A 149 -2.67 5.88 4.78
C PHE A 149 -1.72 5.30 5.84
N LYS A 150 -1.72 3.97 6.01
CA LYS A 150 -0.78 3.31 6.92
C LYS A 150 0.65 3.37 6.37
N PHE A 151 1.63 3.41 7.27
CA PHE A 151 3.03 3.30 6.88
C PHE A 151 3.33 1.94 6.25
N LEU A 152 3.93 1.96 5.06
CA LEU A 152 4.31 0.76 4.33
C LEU A 152 5.77 0.38 4.57
N ILE A 153 6.58 1.33 5.02
CA ILE A 153 8.04 1.23 5.08
C ILE A 153 8.61 0.84 6.46
N PHE A 154 7.76 0.52 7.45
CA PHE A 154 8.16 0.24 8.84
C PHE A 154 7.79 -1.20 9.30
N GLU A 155 6.95 -1.38 10.31
CA GLU A 155 6.77 -2.65 11.03
C GLU A 155 6.27 -3.80 10.13
N MET A 156 5.55 -3.47 9.07
CA MET A 156 5.04 -4.44 8.10
C MET A 156 5.81 -4.42 6.78
N TYR A 157 7.04 -3.89 6.76
CA TYR A 157 7.86 -3.70 5.54
C TYR A 157 7.86 -4.93 4.62
N ASP A 158 8.26 -6.10 5.13
CA ASP A 158 8.34 -7.32 4.32
C ASP A 158 6.97 -7.74 3.76
N GLN A 159 5.91 -7.53 4.54
CA GLN A 159 4.56 -7.82 4.09
C GLN A 159 4.11 -6.84 3.02
N SER A 160 4.42 -5.55 3.17
CA SER A 160 4.19 -4.51 2.17
C SER A 160 4.90 -4.87 0.87
N VAL A 161 6.20 -5.20 0.93
CA VAL A 161 7.00 -5.62 -0.24
C VAL A 161 6.39 -6.84 -0.92
N ARG A 162 6.02 -7.89 -0.16
CA ARG A 162 5.35 -9.08 -0.72
C ARG A 162 4.03 -8.74 -1.40
N ASN A 163 3.21 -7.88 -0.79
CA ASN A 163 1.92 -7.50 -1.36
C ASN A 163 2.10 -6.65 -2.63
N ILE A 164 3.08 -5.75 -2.67
CA ILE A 164 3.41 -4.94 -3.86
C ILE A 164 3.88 -5.83 -5.01
N LYS A 165 4.79 -6.79 -4.74
CA LYS A 165 5.22 -7.79 -5.74
C LYS A 165 4.05 -8.65 -6.21
N THR A 166 3.10 -8.95 -5.32
CA THR A 166 1.88 -9.68 -5.69
C THR A 166 1.02 -8.85 -6.63
N LEU A 167 0.79 -7.56 -6.34
CA LEU A 167 0.07 -6.64 -7.24
C LEU A 167 0.73 -6.61 -8.62
N GLN A 168 2.05 -6.47 -8.68
CA GLN A 168 2.82 -6.51 -9.93
C GLN A 168 2.56 -7.82 -10.70
N ALA A 169 2.54 -8.96 -10.02
CA ALA A 169 2.40 -10.26 -10.68
C ALA A 169 0.98 -10.59 -11.21
N VAL A 170 -0.04 -9.81 -10.81
CA VAL A 170 -1.45 -10.06 -11.16
C VAL A 170 -2.06 -8.99 -12.07
N ILE A 171 -1.46 -7.82 -12.21
CA ILE A 171 -1.91 -6.84 -13.21
C ILE A 171 -1.51 -7.28 -14.63
N PRO A 172 -2.20 -6.80 -15.68
CA PRO A 172 -1.81 -7.06 -17.07
C PRO A 172 -0.33 -6.75 -17.36
N GLU A 173 0.31 -7.61 -18.16
CA GLU A 173 1.76 -7.65 -18.37
C GLU A 173 2.37 -6.30 -18.78
N HIS A 174 1.71 -5.58 -19.68
CA HIS A 174 2.18 -4.27 -20.16
C HIS A 174 2.17 -3.17 -19.08
N TYR A 175 1.52 -3.37 -17.94
CA TYR A 175 1.59 -2.47 -16.78
C TYR A 175 2.60 -2.92 -15.71
N MET A 176 3.10 -4.16 -15.77
CA MET A 176 4.02 -4.70 -14.77
C MET A 176 5.33 -3.91 -14.70
N GLU A 177 5.92 -3.62 -15.87
CA GLU A 177 7.15 -2.83 -15.97
C GLU A 177 6.93 -1.35 -15.59
N ASN A 178 5.74 -0.81 -15.88
CA ASN A 178 5.41 0.56 -15.45
C ASN A 178 5.33 0.65 -13.93
N LEU A 179 4.64 -0.29 -13.27
CA LEU A 179 4.60 -0.33 -11.80
C LEU A 179 6.01 -0.46 -11.22
N LYS A 180 6.81 -1.39 -11.77
CA LYS A 180 8.20 -1.59 -11.34
C LYS A 180 9.01 -0.30 -11.43
N LYS A 181 8.95 0.36 -12.58
CA LYS A 181 9.65 1.61 -12.84
C LYS A 181 9.19 2.71 -11.88
N ASP A 182 7.89 2.87 -11.68
CA ASP A 182 7.33 3.88 -10.78
C ASP A 182 7.76 3.65 -9.33
N ILE A 183 7.74 2.40 -8.84
CA ILE A 183 8.17 2.05 -7.49
C ILE A 183 9.68 2.23 -7.31
N ASN A 184 10.48 1.75 -8.25
CA ASN A 184 11.95 1.85 -8.16
C ASN A 184 12.44 3.31 -8.29
N ASN A 185 11.67 4.15 -9.00
CA ASN A 185 11.89 5.60 -9.13
C ASN A 185 11.00 6.42 -8.18
N CYS A 186 10.41 5.80 -7.16
CA CYS A 186 9.61 6.47 -6.13
C CYS A 186 10.47 7.36 -5.20
N THR A 187 11.77 7.46 -5.46
CA THR A 187 12.67 8.38 -4.79
C THR A 187 12.93 9.59 -5.68
N SER A 188 12.63 10.78 -5.17
CA SER A 188 13.41 11.98 -5.48
C SER A 188 14.74 11.90 -4.72
N ASP A 189 15.68 12.81 -4.99
CA ASP A 189 17.00 12.94 -4.36
C ASP A 189 16.95 13.27 -2.85
N TRP A 190 15.96 12.74 -2.12
CA TRP A 190 15.76 12.93 -0.70
C TRP A 190 16.79 12.13 0.11
N PRO A 191 17.21 12.64 1.28
CA PRO A 191 18.12 11.94 2.19
C PRO A 191 17.38 10.84 2.95
N LEU A 192 16.88 9.83 2.23
CA LEU A 192 16.21 8.68 2.81
C LEU A 192 17.25 7.74 3.44
N PRO A 193 17.08 7.33 4.71
CA PRO A 193 17.95 6.33 5.33
C PRO A 193 18.05 5.04 4.52
N SER A 194 19.21 4.38 4.59
CA SER A 194 19.45 3.11 3.90
C SER A 194 18.48 2.02 4.37
N GLY A 195 18.06 1.15 3.45
CA GLY A 195 17.17 0.03 3.76
C GLY A 195 15.67 0.33 3.78
N LEU A 196 15.25 1.60 3.76
CA LEU A 196 13.81 1.96 3.72
C LEU A 196 13.21 1.93 2.30
N LYS A 197 14.06 2.02 1.27
CA LYS A 197 13.61 2.05 -0.12
C LYS A 197 13.12 0.67 -0.56
N ILE A 198 11.85 0.57 -0.91
CA ILE A 198 11.26 -0.59 -1.58
C ILE A 198 11.73 -0.63 -3.04
N THR A 199 12.24 -1.78 -3.45
CA THR A 199 12.63 -2.09 -4.83
C THR A 199 12.02 -3.43 -5.24
N ILE A 200 11.41 -3.48 -6.42
CA ILE A 200 10.73 -4.67 -6.97
C ILE A 200 11.19 -4.99 -8.40
#